data_AF-A0A1H6TAQ4-F1
#
_entry.id   AF-A0A1H6TAQ4-F1
#
_cell.length_a   1.000
_cell.length_b   1.000
_cell.length_c   1.000
_cell.angle_alpha   90.00
_cell.angle_beta   90.00
_cell.angle_gamma   90.00
#
_symmetry.space_group_name_H-M   'P 1'
#
loop_
_entity.id
_entity.type
_entity.pdbx_description
1 polymer ?
#
loop_
_entity_poly.entity_id
_entity_poly.type
_entity_poly.pdbx_seq_one_letter_code
_entity_poly.pdbx_strand_id
1 'polypeptide(L)'
;MKRLMIGGLGAALLLTALTTWAQLKPEEQIEYRQAGYQFMSWNMGKIKAQVVDGSVPYKKEQVVAAANAIAAIANSGMGALFPAGTATDKMGDKTRLKPEFFQNIDEANKLARNFTGAVNKLASEAASGDQARIKTAFGEAAKTCKACHDQFRTD
;
A
#
# COMPACT_ATOMS: atom_id res chain seq x y z
N MET A 1 60.86 3.67 -40.85
CA MET A 1 60.97 4.12 -39.44
C MET A 1 60.17 5.41 -39.27
N LYS A 2 59.51 5.57 -38.10
CA LYS A 2 58.54 6.63 -37.68
C LYS A 2 57.12 6.43 -38.26
N ARG A 3 56.20 5.76 -37.54
CA ARG A 3 55.32 6.22 -36.44
C ARG A 3 54.43 7.41 -36.83
N LEU A 4 53.11 7.20 -36.89
CA LEU A 4 52.15 7.64 -35.86
C LEU A 4 50.74 7.11 -36.16
N MET A 5 50.00 6.76 -35.10
CA MET A 5 48.58 6.37 -35.08
C MET A 5 47.65 7.60 -35.11
N ILE A 6 46.33 7.36 -35.04
CA ILE A 6 45.16 8.22 -34.68
C ILE A 6 44.13 8.14 -35.83
N GLY A 7 42.85 7.79 -35.68
CA GLY A 7 41.99 7.63 -34.50
C GLY A 7 40.67 8.44 -34.69
N GLY A 8 39.52 7.82 -34.41
CA GLY A 8 38.22 8.48 -34.13
C GLY A 8 37.37 8.85 -35.36
N LEU A 9 36.03 8.84 -35.33
CA LEU A 9 35.05 8.79 -34.25
C LEU A 9 33.74 8.21 -34.83
N GLY A 10 33.32 7.03 -34.39
CA GLY A 10 31.93 6.57 -34.56
C GLY A 10 31.11 7.09 -33.39
N ALA A 11 30.43 8.22 -33.57
CA ALA A 11 29.53 8.76 -32.54
C ALA A 11 28.25 7.92 -32.48
N ALA A 12 28.27 6.83 -31.71
CA ALA A 12 27.05 6.15 -31.28
C ALA A 12 26.38 7.00 -30.20
N LEU A 13 25.43 7.84 -30.61
CA LEU A 13 24.48 8.50 -29.71
C LEU A 13 23.61 7.41 -29.07
N LEU A 14 24.02 6.96 -27.88
CA LEU A 14 23.17 6.20 -26.98
C LEU A 14 22.03 7.14 -26.52
N LEU A 15 20.87 7.06 -27.18
CA LEU A 15 19.63 7.58 -26.64
C LEU A 15 19.30 6.75 -25.38
N THR A 16 19.79 7.18 -24.22
CA THR A 16 19.20 6.77 -22.96
C THR A 16 17.83 7.42 -22.90
N ALA A 17 16.78 6.64 -23.18
CA ALA A 17 15.41 6.99 -22.84
C ALA A 17 15.32 7.14 -21.31
N LEU A 18 15.60 8.35 -20.82
CA LEU A 18 15.28 8.72 -19.46
C LEU A 18 13.76 8.71 -19.36
N THR A 19 13.21 7.62 -18.85
CA THR A 19 11.84 7.64 -18.33
C THR A 19 11.90 8.49 -17.07
N THR A 20 11.76 9.80 -17.22
CA THR A 20 11.54 10.73 -16.12
C THR A 20 10.15 10.47 -15.57
N TRP A 21 9.98 9.39 -14.81
CA TRP A 21 8.89 9.35 -13.84
C TRP A 21 9.14 10.54 -12.91
N ALA A 22 8.31 11.57 -13.00
CA ALA A 22 8.43 12.71 -12.11
C ALA A 22 8.43 12.18 -10.66
N GLN A 23 9.56 12.34 -9.98
CA GLN A 23 9.73 11.82 -8.63
C GLN A 23 8.80 12.63 -7.73
N LEU A 24 7.79 11.96 -7.14
CA LEU A 24 6.82 12.60 -6.26
C LEU A 24 7.52 13.35 -5.13
N LYS A 25 7.02 14.53 -4.76
CA LYS A 25 7.47 15.24 -3.56
C LYS A 25 7.10 14.43 -2.31
N PRO A 26 7.85 14.56 -1.20
CA PRO A 26 7.51 13.90 0.06
C PRO A 26 6.04 14.11 0.49
N GLU A 27 5.52 15.33 0.33
CA GLU A 27 4.12 15.65 0.62
C GLU A 27 3.13 14.86 -0.24
N GLU A 28 3.37 14.73 -1.54
CA GLU A 28 2.48 14.01 -2.46
C GLU A 28 2.44 12.51 -2.13
N GLN A 29 3.59 11.94 -1.74
CA GLN A 29 3.65 10.53 -1.34
C GLN A 29 2.87 10.28 -0.03
N ILE A 30 2.96 11.22 0.92
CA ILE A 30 2.19 11.19 2.17
C ILE A 30 0.70 11.29 1.88
N GLU A 31 0.30 12.22 1.01
CA GLU A 31 -1.08 12.40 0.59
C GLU A 31 -1.63 11.11 -0.06
N TYR A 32 -0.88 10.53 -1.00
CA TYR A 32 -1.33 9.34 -1.73
C TYR A 32 -1.46 8.11 -0.84
N ARG A 33 -0.50 7.87 0.07
CA ARG A 33 -0.62 6.73 0.98
C ARG A 33 -1.78 6.93 1.95
N GLN A 34 -2.00 8.14 2.45
CA GLN A 34 -3.13 8.47 3.30
C GLN A 34 -4.46 8.26 2.57
N ALA A 35 -4.57 8.72 1.33
CA ALA A 35 -5.76 8.52 0.49
C ALA A 35 -6.05 7.02 0.28
N GLY A 36 -5.01 6.23 -0.01
CA GLY A 36 -5.12 4.77 -0.12
C GLY A 36 -5.68 4.13 1.15
N TYR A 37 -5.10 4.43 2.32
CA TYR A 37 -5.58 3.90 3.60
C TYR A 37 -7.00 4.38 3.97
N GLN A 38 -7.33 5.63 3.67
CA GLN A 38 -8.68 6.17 3.90
C GLN A 38 -9.74 5.49 3.02
N PHE A 39 -9.43 5.26 1.75
CA PHE A 39 -10.33 4.55 0.84
C PHE A 39 -10.51 3.08 1.25
N MET A 40 -9.43 2.42 1.71
CA MET A 40 -9.54 1.07 2.30
C MET A 40 -10.42 1.07 3.56
N SER A 41 -10.26 2.06 4.45
CA SER A 41 -11.07 2.21 5.66
C SER A 41 -12.56 2.34 5.33
N TRP A 42 -12.91 3.17 4.35
CA TRP A 42 -14.30 3.29 3.88
C TRP A 42 -14.86 1.95 3.37
N ASN A 43 -14.08 1.20 2.59
CA ASN A 43 -14.49 -0.12 2.11
C ASN A 43 -14.62 -1.16 3.24
N MET A 44 -13.72 -1.14 4.24
CA MET A 44 -13.86 -1.96 5.44
C MET A 44 -15.15 -1.63 6.19
N GLY A 45 -15.52 -0.34 6.29
CA GLY A 45 -16.78 0.09 6.88
C GLY A 45 -18.02 -0.48 6.18
N LYS A 46 -18.02 -0.52 4.84
CA LYS A 46 -19.11 -1.14 4.06
C LYS A 46 -19.28 -2.62 4.35
N ILE A 47 -18.17 -3.37 4.41
CA ILE A 47 -18.20 -4.81 4.74
C ILE A 47 -18.67 -5.01 6.19
N LYS A 48 -18.15 -4.20 7.13
CA LYS A 48 -18.53 -4.26 8.54
C LYS A 48 -20.05 -4.08 8.72
N ALA A 49 -20.62 -3.04 8.11
CA ALA A 49 -22.05 -2.75 8.20
C ALA A 49 -22.92 -3.92 7.69
N GLN A 50 -22.52 -4.56 6.59
CA GLN A 50 -23.30 -5.63 5.95
C GLN A 50 -23.12 -7.01 6.58
N VAL A 51 -21.91 -7.34 7.03
CA VAL A 51 -21.52 -8.73 7.37
C VAL A 51 -21.21 -8.91 8.85
N VAL A 52 -20.71 -7.86 9.51
CA VAL A 52 -20.27 -7.95 10.91
C VAL A 52 -21.36 -7.45 11.85
N ASP A 53 -21.80 -6.22 11.61
CA ASP A 53 -22.79 -5.51 12.43
C ASP A 53 -24.23 -5.88 12.00
N GLY A 54 -24.44 -6.18 10.72
CA GLY A 54 -25.78 -6.44 10.16
C GLY A 54 -26.70 -5.20 10.15
N SER A 55 -26.12 -3.99 10.21
CA SER A 55 -26.86 -2.73 10.27
C SER A 55 -27.46 -2.30 8.93
N VAL A 56 -27.03 -2.91 7.82
CA VAL A 56 -27.62 -2.74 6.49
C VAL A 56 -27.75 -4.09 5.77
N PRO A 57 -28.70 -4.26 4.82
CA PRO A 57 -28.91 -5.54 4.14
C PRO A 57 -27.67 -6.01 3.38
N TYR A 58 -27.36 -7.29 3.50
CA TYR A 58 -26.28 -7.93 2.75
C TYR A 58 -26.56 -7.90 1.25
N LYS A 59 -25.61 -7.37 0.47
CA LYS A 59 -25.59 -7.41 -0.99
C LYS A 59 -24.23 -7.93 -1.44
N LYS A 60 -24.20 -9.15 -1.98
CA LYS A 60 -22.97 -9.87 -2.35
C LYS A 60 -22.06 -9.01 -3.22
N GLU A 61 -22.61 -8.36 -4.22
CA GLU A 61 -21.88 -7.56 -5.20
C GLU A 61 -21.20 -6.36 -4.54
N GLN A 62 -21.83 -5.75 -3.53
CA GLN A 62 -21.26 -4.63 -2.79
C GLN A 62 -20.10 -5.07 -1.90
N VAL A 63 -20.23 -6.22 -1.23
CA VAL A 63 -19.17 -6.79 -0.39
C VAL A 63 -17.98 -7.23 -1.25
N VAL A 64 -18.22 -7.87 -2.39
CA VAL A 64 -17.18 -8.23 -3.37
C VAL A 64 -16.45 -6.98 -3.88
N ALA A 65 -17.19 -5.94 -4.30
CA ALA A 65 -16.57 -4.70 -4.77
C ALA A 65 -15.72 -4.03 -3.70
N ALA A 66 -16.19 -4.00 -2.44
CA ALA A 66 -15.45 -3.42 -1.34
C ALA A 66 -14.18 -4.22 -1.01
N ALA A 67 -14.27 -5.55 -0.95
CA ALA A 67 -13.13 -6.42 -0.67
C ALA A 67 -12.06 -6.33 -1.79
N ASN A 68 -12.49 -6.29 -3.05
CA ASN A 68 -11.60 -6.13 -4.19
C ASN A 68 -10.89 -4.77 -4.20
N ALA A 69 -11.59 -3.69 -3.82
CA ALA A 69 -10.95 -2.37 -3.71
C ALA A 69 -9.83 -2.36 -2.66
N ILE A 70 -10.05 -3.03 -1.51
CA ILE A 70 -9.03 -3.15 -0.47
C ILE A 70 -7.83 -3.96 -0.98
N ALA A 71 -8.09 -5.12 -1.59
CA ALA A 71 -7.03 -5.97 -2.14
C ALA A 71 -6.25 -5.24 -3.25
N ALA A 72 -6.90 -4.51 -4.15
CA ALA A 72 -6.23 -3.76 -5.20
C ALA A 72 -5.26 -2.72 -4.63
N ILE A 73 -5.67 -1.95 -3.61
CA ILE A 73 -4.79 -0.98 -2.96
C ILE A 73 -3.65 -1.68 -2.24
N ALA A 74 -3.90 -2.77 -1.52
CA ALA A 74 -2.84 -3.52 -0.84
C ALA A 74 -1.78 -4.11 -1.80
N ASN A 75 -2.17 -4.45 -3.03
CA ASN A 75 -1.26 -4.96 -4.06
C ASN A 75 -0.70 -3.86 -5.00
N SER A 76 -1.02 -2.58 -4.77
CA SER A 76 -0.64 -1.45 -5.66
C SER A 76 0.84 -1.04 -5.57
N GLY A 77 1.64 -1.66 -4.69
CA GLY A 77 3.01 -1.23 -4.44
C GLY A 77 3.13 0.00 -3.54
N MET A 78 2.21 0.17 -2.57
CA MET A 78 2.22 1.31 -1.63
C MET A 78 3.56 1.53 -0.92
N GLY A 79 4.43 0.52 -0.81
CA GLY A 79 5.78 0.68 -0.27
C GLY A 79 6.61 1.76 -0.95
N ALA A 80 6.36 2.05 -2.24
CA ALA A 80 7.01 3.14 -2.97
C ALA A 80 6.69 4.55 -2.40
N LEU A 81 5.65 4.67 -1.57
CA LEU A 81 5.21 5.91 -0.94
C LEU A 81 5.83 6.11 0.47
N PHE A 82 6.82 5.29 0.85
CA PHE A 82 7.50 5.34 2.15
C PHE A 82 9.03 5.53 2.03
N PRO A 83 9.55 6.52 1.28
CA PRO A 83 10.97 6.81 1.37
C PRO A 83 11.32 7.48 2.70
N ALA A 84 12.59 7.40 3.05
CA ALA A 84 13.16 8.09 4.20
C ALA A 84 12.85 9.60 4.12
N GLY A 85 12.65 10.22 5.29
CA GLY A 85 12.28 11.62 5.37
C GLY A 85 10.78 11.92 5.32
N THR A 86 9.94 10.89 5.24
CA THR A 86 8.46 11.05 5.24
C THR A 86 7.81 10.71 6.57
N ALA A 87 8.57 10.55 7.67
CA ALA A 87 8.04 10.35 9.02
C ALA A 87 7.86 11.67 9.78
N THR A 88 7.21 11.57 10.94
CA THR A 88 6.87 12.69 11.83
C THR A 88 8.09 13.51 12.28
N ASP A 89 9.27 12.89 12.45
CA ASP A 89 10.51 13.59 12.81
C ASP A 89 10.99 14.56 11.74
N LYS A 90 10.58 14.37 10.47
CA LYS A 90 10.92 15.25 9.34
C LYS A 90 9.74 16.07 8.82
N MET A 91 8.53 15.55 8.93
CA MET A 91 7.34 16.13 8.29
C MET A 91 6.30 16.67 9.29
N GLY A 92 6.52 16.49 10.60
CA GLY A 92 5.58 16.88 11.64
C GLY A 92 4.18 16.33 11.40
N ASP A 93 3.16 17.15 11.63
CA ASP A 93 1.75 16.78 11.59
C ASP A 93 1.21 16.46 10.18
N LYS A 94 2.01 16.66 9.13
CA LYS A 94 1.64 16.22 7.77
C LYS A 94 1.46 14.70 7.70
N THR A 95 2.11 13.95 8.60
CA THR A 95 2.04 12.49 8.63
C THR A 95 1.89 11.96 10.03
N ARG A 96 1.36 10.74 10.16
CA ARG A 96 1.31 10.00 11.43
C ARG A 96 2.28 8.82 11.44
N LEU A 97 3.19 8.76 10.46
CA LEU A 97 4.20 7.71 10.39
C LEU A 97 5.26 7.95 11.47
N LYS A 98 5.38 7.00 12.39
CA LYS A 98 6.42 6.98 13.43
C LYS A 98 7.81 6.75 12.80
N PRO A 99 8.89 7.43 13.26
CA PRO A 99 10.24 7.22 12.74
C PRO A 99 10.74 5.77 12.92
N GLU A 100 10.21 5.07 13.92
CA GLU A 100 10.46 3.65 14.22
C GLU A 100 10.16 2.73 13.04
N PHE A 101 9.30 3.15 12.10
CA PHE A 101 9.05 2.43 10.84
C PHE A 101 10.34 2.19 10.07
N PHE A 102 11.20 3.20 9.96
CA PHE A 102 12.46 3.11 9.22
C PHE A 102 13.54 2.34 9.99
N GLN A 103 13.47 2.34 11.32
CA GLN A 103 14.37 1.58 12.18
C GLN A 103 14.04 0.08 12.18
N ASN A 104 12.79 -0.28 11.88
CA ASN A 104 12.28 -1.66 11.93
C ASN A 104 11.69 -2.09 10.57
N ILE A 105 12.36 -1.72 9.47
CA ILE A 105 11.82 -1.91 8.11
C ILE A 105 11.49 -3.38 7.79
N ASP A 106 12.23 -4.34 8.35
CA ASP A 106 11.96 -5.76 8.16
C ASP A 106 10.65 -6.21 8.81
N GLU A 107 10.35 -5.70 10.01
CA GLU A 107 9.07 -5.95 10.67
C GLU A 107 7.94 -5.23 9.92
N ALA A 108 8.15 -3.99 9.47
CA ALA A 108 7.19 -3.28 8.64
C ALA A 108 6.86 -4.06 7.35
N ASN A 109 7.88 -4.59 6.66
CA ASN A 109 7.70 -5.41 5.47
C ASN A 109 6.97 -6.73 5.77
N LYS A 110 7.24 -7.35 6.93
CA LYS A 110 6.53 -8.55 7.38
C LYS A 110 5.05 -8.26 7.65
N LEU A 111 4.74 -7.17 8.35
CA LEU A 111 3.36 -6.74 8.58
C LEU A 111 2.65 -6.42 7.27
N ALA A 112 3.33 -5.77 6.32
CA ALA A 112 2.78 -5.48 4.99
C ALA A 112 2.44 -6.77 4.21
N ARG A 113 3.32 -7.78 4.21
CA ARG A 113 3.03 -9.08 3.58
C ARG A 113 1.85 -9.79 4.22
N ASN A 114 1.77 -9.78 5.56
CA ASN A 114 0.64 -10.37 6.30
C ASN A 114 -0.66 -9.66 5.96
N PHE A 115 -0.64 -8.33 5.89
CA PHE A 115 -1.78 -7.52 5.47
C PHE A 115 -2.23 -7.87 4.05
N THR A 116 -1.33 -7.87 3.07
CA THR A 116 -1.65 -8.24 1.68
C THR A 116 -2.26 -9.64 1.59
N GLY A 117 -1.70 -10.62 2.31
CA GLY A 117 -2.25 -11.97 2.38
C GLY A 117 -3.67 -12.01 2.94
N ALA A 118 -3.92 -11.32 4.06
CA ALA A 118 -5.22 -11.29 4.73
C ALA A 118 -6.30 -10.61 3.89
N VAL A 119 -5.99 -9.51 3.21
CA VAL A 119 -7.00 -8.83 2.36
C VAL A 119 -7.25 -9.57 1.05
N ASN A 120 -6.25 -10.29 0.50
CA ASN A 120 -6.47 -11.18 -0.64
C ASN A 120 -7.39 -12.35 -0.25
N LYS A 121 -7.21 -12.91 0.96
CA LYS A 121 -8.14 -13.89 1.53
C LYS A 121 -9.54 -13.30 1.67
N LEU A 122 -9.69 -12.10 2.23
CA LEU A 122 -10.98 -11.42 2.33
C LEU A 122 -11.68 -11.26 0.96
N ALA A 123 -10.94 -10.85 -0.08
CA ALA A 123 -11.48 -10.74 -1.44
C ALA A 123 -11.94 -12.11 -2.01
N SER A 124 -11.15 -13.16 -1.80
CA SER A 124 -11.52 -14.52 -2.20
C SER A 124 -12.78 -15.01 -1.47
N GLU A 125 -12.86 -14.78 -0.16
CA GLU A 125 -14.00 -15.17 0.65
C GLU A 125 -15.27 -14.38 0.29
N ALA A 126 -15.14 -13.09 -0.04
CA ALA A 126 -16.25 -12.27 -0.51
C ALA A 126 -16.92 -12.85 -1.76
N ALA A 127 -16.14 -13.45 -2.68
CA ALA A 127 -16.66 -14.07 -3.90
C ALA A 127 -17.56 -15.28 -3.63
N SER A 128 -17.36 -15.97 -2.49
CA SER A 128 -18.18 -17.13 -2.11
C SER A 128 -19.63 -16.73 -1.79
N GLY A 129 -19.82 -15.57 -1.16
CA GLY A 129 -21.11 -15.14 -0.61
C GLY A 129 -21.44 -15.70 0.78
N ASP A 130 -20.56 -16.52 1.37
CA ASP A 130 -20.71 -17.06 2.71
C ASP A 130 -20.37 -15.98 3.76
N GLN A 131 -21.39 -15.42 4.40
CA GLN A 131 -21.23 -14.34 5.38
C GLN A 131 -20.39 -14.76 6.60
N ALA A 132 -20.42 -16.02 7.03
CA ALA A 132 -19.64 -16.48 8.17
C ALA A 132 -18.14 -16.53 7.82
N ARG A 133 -17.81 -17.03 6.62
CA ARG A 133 -16.43 -17.01 6.10
C ARG A 133 -15.93 -15.59 5.87
N ILE A 134 -16.77 -14.73 5.29
CA ILE A 134 -16.43 -13.31 5.08
C ILE A 134 -16.19 -12.60 6.42
N LYS A 135 -17.04 -12.82 7.44
CA LYS A 135 -16.87 -12.24 8.78
C LYS A 135 -15.54 -12.65 9.42
N THR A 136 -15.17 -13.93 9.28
CA THR A 136 -13.89 -14.45 9.79
C THR A 136 -12.71 -13.78 9.08
N ALA A 137 -12.70 -13.78 7.75
CA ALA A 137 -11.63 -13.16 6.97
C ALA A 137 -11.54 -11.64 7.17
N PHE A 138 -12.67 -10.96 7.37
CA PHE A 138 -12.71 -9.55 7.73
C PHE A 138 -12.01 -9.28 9.06
N GLY A 139 -12.27 -10.11 10.07
CA GLY A 139 -11.63 -10.02 11.38
C GLY A 139 -10.11 -10.24 11.29
N GLU A 140 -9.66 -11.20 10.49
CA GLU A 140 -8.24 -11.45 10.22
C GLU A 140 -7.58 -10.24 9.53
N ALA A 141 -8.21 -9.70 8.48
CA ALA A 141 -7.73 -8.48 7.81
C ALA A 141 -7.65 -7.29 8.77
N ALA A 142 -8.70 -7.04 9.57
CA ALA A 142 -8.73 -5.94 10.53
C ALA A 142 -7.59 -6.02 11.57
N LYS A 143 -7.25 -7.23 12.03
CA LYS A 143 -6.11 -7.45 12.93
C LYS A 143 -4.79 -7.03 12.30
N THR A 144 -4.59 -7.27 11.00
CA THR A 144 -3.36 -6.84 10.30
C THR A 144 -3.27 -5.32 10.15
N CYS A 145 -4.40 -4.63 9.91
CA CYS A 145 -4.44 -3.16 9.92
C CYS A 145 -4.02 -2.62 11.30
N LYS A 146 -4.57 -3.19 12.38
CA LYS A 146 -4.25 -2.79 13.76
C LYS A 146 -2.78 -3.04 14.09
N ALA A 147 -2.25 -4.21 13.73
CA ALA A 147 -0.86 -4.58 14.04
C ALA A 147 0.16 -3.56 13.47
N CYS A 148 -0.07 -3.07 12.24
CA CYS A 148 0.78 -2.03 11.66
C CYS A 148 0.60 -0.67 12.35
N HIS A 149 -0.65 -0.28 12.65
CA HIS A 149 -0.93 0.99 13.32
C HIS A 149 -0.34 1.06 14.72
N ASP A 150 -0.48 -0.01 15.51
CA ASP A 150 0.03 -0.08 16.88
C ASP A 150 1.55 0.21 16.92
N GLN A 151 2.30 -0.33 15.96
CA GLN A 151 3.74 -0.17 15.89
C GLN A 151 4.16 1.15 15.23
N PHE A 152 3.55 1.51 14.11
CA PHE A 152 4.12 2.51 13.19
C PHE A 152 3.26 3.76 12.96
N ARG A 153 2.10 3.87 13.60
CA ARG A 153 1.23 5.06 13.49
C ARG A 153 1.07 5.77 14.82
N THR A 154 1.12 7.10 14.82
CA THR A 154 0.63 7.93 15.92
C THR A 154 -0.89 8.11 15.78
N ASP A 155 -1.63 7.97 16.88
CA ASP A 155 -3.08 8.20 16.89
C ASP A 155 -3.40 9.67 17.19
#